data_AF-A0A925BQ45-F1
#
_entry.id   AF-A0A925BQ45-F1
#
_cell.length_a   1.000
_cell.length_b   1.000
_cell.length_c   1.000
_cell.angle_alpha   90.00
_cell.angle_beta   90.00
_cell.angle_gamma   90.00
#
_symmetry.space_group_name_H-M   'P 1'
#
loop_
_entity.id
_entity.type
_entity.pdbx_description
1 polymer ?
#
loop_
_entity_poly.entity_id
_entity_poly.type
_entity_poly.pdbx_seq_one_letter_code
_entity_poly.pdbx_strand_id
1 'polypeptide(L)'
;MASPLTIAIAQFVQSKKHQVLFMIHSHPQAMELDQLLAFVERLDQQIQALHLTALGGHPDDPFNIQGVKTRQEPYANVTIQSIEKLKQASDLLANTRYYENWTPDSLERVGHPR
;
A
#
# COMPACT_ATOMS: atom_id res chain seq x y z
N MET A 1 23.95 -6.03 -9.49
CA MET A 1 23.85 -5.72 -8.05
C MET A 1 22.38 -5.58 -7.69
N ALA A 2 21.92 -6.11 -6.55
CA ALA A 2 20.52 -5.96 -6.12
C ALA A 2 20.25 -4.49 -5.72
N SER A 3 19.05 -3.98 -6.03
CA SER A 3 18.68 -2.61 -5.65
C SER A 3 18.52 -2.49 -4.12
N PRO A 4 18.71 -1.29 -3.53
CA PRO A 4 18.44 -1.07 -2.11
C PRO A 4 17.03 -1.48 -1.69
N LEU A 5 16.04 -1.26 -2.58
CA LEU A 5 14.65 -1.68 -2.38
C LEU A 5 14.53 -3.20 -2.26
N THR A 6 15.14 -3.96 -3.17
CA THR A 6 15.13 -5.43 -3.15
C THR A 6 15.76 -5.96 -1.86
N ILE A 7 16.84 -5.33 -1.39
CA ILE A 7 17.50 -5.70 -0.13
C ILE A 7 16.57 -5.44 1.05
N ALA A 8 15.92 -4.27 1.11
CA ALA A 8 14.99 -3.92 2.19
C ALA A 8 13.79 -4.89 2.26
N ILE A 9 13.22 -5.27 1.12
CA ILE A 9 12.12 -6.24 1.05
C ILE A 9 12.58 -7.62 1.53
N ALA A 10 13.76 -8.08 1.09
CA ALA A 10 14.30 -9.36 1.53
C ALA A 10 14.56 -9.39 3.04
N GLN A 11 15.10 -8.30 3.61
CA GLN A 11 15.29 -8.15 5.05
C GLN A 11 13.96 -8.11 5.81
N PHE A 12 12.96 -7.42 5.27
CA PHE A 12 11.62 -7.37 5.84
C PHE A 12 11.01 -8.78 5.96
N VAL A 13 11.04 -9.54 4.85
CA VAL A 13 10.55 -10.94 4.79
C VAL A 13 11.30 -11.84 5.78
N GLN A 14 12.62 -11.71 5.88
CA GLN A 14 13.43 -12.53 6.79
C GLN A 14 13.21 -12.19 8.26
N SER A 15 13.05 -10.90 8.60
CA SER A 15 13.02 -10.47 10.01
C SER A 15 11.82 -11.01 10.77
N LYS A 16 10.67 -11.15 10.11
CA LYS A 16 9.34 -11.50 10.68
C LYS A 16 8.93 -10.69 11.93
N LYS A 17 9.72 -9.68 12.31
CA LYS A 17 9.57 -8.86 13.51
C LYS A 17 8.58 -7.71 13.27
N HIS A 18 8.54 -7.21 12.05
CA HIS A 18 7.72 -6.09 11.65
C HIS A 18 6.59 -6.58 10.73
N GLN A 19 5.42 -5.95 10.82
CA GLN A 19 4.25 -6.32 10.01
C GLN A 19 4.15 -5.51 8.72
N VAL A 20 4.84 -4.37 8.67
CA VAL A 20 4.81 -3.41 7.57
C VAL A 20 6.22 -2.89 7.34
N LEU A 21 6.61 -2.78 6.06
CA LEU A 21 7.75 -2.00 5.61
C LEU A 21 7.21 -0.69 5.00
N PHE A 22 7.62 0.44 5.56
CA PHE A 22 7.19 1.76 5.09
C PHE A 22 8.40 2.50 4.51
N MET A 23 8.27 2.98 3.27
CA MET A 23 9.31 3.70 2.56
C MET A 23 8.79 5.08 2.18
N ILE A 24 9.58 6.11 2.48
CA ILE A 24 9.20 7.50 2.23
C ILE A 24 10.28 8.10 1.35
N HIS A 25 9.89 8.80 0.28
CA HIS A 25 10.84 9.59 -0.48
C HIS A 25 11.27 10.81 0.34
N SER A 26 12.56 11.14 0.35
CA SER A 26 13.10 12.27 1.14
C SER A 26 12.71 13.66 0.62
N HIS A 27 12.07 13.73 -0.54
CA HIS A 27 11.71 14.95 -1.23
C HIS A 27 10.20 14.96 -1.57
N PRO A 28 9.43 15.99 -1.17
CA PRO A 28 7.96 16.01 -1.29
C PRO A 28 7.44 15.87 -2.72
N GLN A 29 8.16 16.44 -3.69
CA GLN A 29 7.77 16.52 -5.11
C GLN A 29 8.66 15.66 -6.01
N ALA A 30 9.18 14.56 -5.47
CA ALA A 30 10.12 13.72 -6.22
C ALA A 30 9.50 12.95 -7.39
N MET A 31 8.18 12.79 -7.35
CA MET A 31 7.45 11.93 -8.25
C MET A 31 6.05 12.51 -8.42
N GLU A 32 5.53 12.51 -9.64
CA GLU A 32 4.12 12.84 -9.89
C GLU A 32 3.24 11.66 -9.46
N LEU A 33 1.95 11.91 -9.16
CA LEU A 33 1.01 10.86 -8.73
C LEU A 33 1.02 9.65 -9.67
N ASP A 34 0.88 9.87 -10.98
CA ASP A 34 0.81 8.78 -11.96
C ASP A 34 2.10 7.95 -12.02
N GLN A 35 3.25 8.59 -11.78
CA GLN A 35 4.53 7.90 -11.72
C GLN A 35 4.62 6.99 -10.49
N LEU A 36 4.10 7.45 -9.35
CA LEU A 36 4.02 6.65 -8.13
C LEU A 36 3.08 5.46 -8.31
N LEU A 37 1.89 5.68 -8.85
CA LEU A 37 0.91 4.61 -9.09
C LEU A 37 1.50 3.54 -10.01
N ALA A 38 2.14 3.94 -11.11
CA ALA A 38 2.79 3.01 -12.02
C ALA A 38 3.99 2.29 -11.37
N PHE A 39 4.72 2.94 -10.48
CA PHE A 39 5.79 2.30 -9.70
C PHE A 39 5.24 1.25 -8.73
N VAL A 40 4.19 1.59 -7.98
CA VAL A 40 3.53 0.69 -7.02
C VAL A 40 2.95 -0.52 -7.73
N GLU A 41 2.27 -0.35 -8.86
CA GLU A 41 1.72 -1.47 -9.64
C GLU A 41 2.81 -2.46 -10.09
N ARG A 42 3.92 -1.95 -10.65
CA ARG A 42 5.05 -2.80 -11.05
C ARG A 42 5.70 -3.50 -9.86
N LEU A 43 5.82 -2.81 -8.74
CA LEU A 43 6.40 -3.39 -7.52
C LEU A 43 5.48 -4.48 -6.95
N ASP A 44 4.18 -4.22 -6.88
CA ASP A 44 3.17 -5.17 -6.38
C ASP A 44 3.24 -6.49 -7.18
N GLN A 45 3.24 -6.41 -8.51
CA GLN A 45 3.39 -7.56 -9.40
C GLN A 45 4.68 -8.37 -9.12
N GLN A 46 5.77 -7.70 -8.76
CA GLN A 46 7.06 -8.36 -8.48
C GLN A 46 7.09 -9.05 -7.11
N ILE A 47 6.39 -8.50 -6.11
CA ILE A 47 6.43 -9.01 -4.73
C ILE A 47 5.25 -9.92 -4.38
N GLN A 48 4.24 -10.03 -5.24
CA GLN A 48 3.07 -10.86 -4.99
C GLN A 48 3.42 -12.33 -4.75
N ALA A 49 4.44 -12.86 -5.43
CA ALA A 49 4.95 -14.22 -5.22
C ALA A 49 5.55 -14.45 -3.81
N LEU A 50 5.82 -13.37 -3.07
CA LEU A 50 6.26 -13.39 -1.67
C LEU A 50 5.10 -13.24 -0.69
N HIS A 51 3.84 -13.31 -1.16
CA HIS A 51 2.64 -13.07 -0.36
C HIS A 51 2.56 -11.65 0.23
N LEU A 52 3.13 -10.68 -0.49
CA LEU A 52 3.15 -9.27 -0.13
C LEU A 52 2.35 -8.44 -1.14
N THR A 53 1.89 -7.27 -0.70
CA THR A 53 1.33 -6.24 -1.56
C THR A 53 1.95 -4.88 -1.26
N ALA A 54 1.97 -4.00 -2.27
CA ALA A 54 2.41 -2.62 -2.18
C ALA A 54 1.23 -1.64 -2.33
N LEU A 55 1.18 -0.64 -1.45
CA LEU A 55 0.22 0.47 -1.51
C LEU A 55 0.97 1.80 -1.56
N GLY A 56 0.57 2.69 -2.46
CA GLY A 56 1.14 4.04 -2.58
C GLY A 56 0.37 5.09 -1.79
N GLY A 57 1.08 6.13 -1.35
CA GLY A 57 0.52 7.39 -0.89
C GLY A 57 1.26 8.59 -1.49
N HIS A 58 0.51 9.63 -1.85
CA HIS A 58 0.99 10.83 -2.53
C HIS A 58 0.19 12.06 -2.08
N PRO A 59 0.80 13.25 -1.92
CA PRO A 59 0.09 14.47 -1.53
C PRO A 59 -1.17 14.76 -2.37
N ASP A 60 -1.08 14.47 -3.67
CA ASP A 60 -2.16 14.70 -4.64
C ASP A 60 -3.11 13.50 -4.85
N ASP A 61 -2.99 12.41 -4.08
CA ASP A 61 -3.88 11.26 -4.23
C ASP A 61 -5.34 11.68 -3.94
N PRO A 62 -6.29 11.52 -4.87
CA PRO A 62 -7.69 11.94 -4.66
C PRO A 62 -8.49 11.02 -3.73
N PHE A 63 -7.88 9.98 -3.14
CA PHE A 63 -8.55 9.00 -2.29
C PHE A 63 -9.25 9.66 -1.09
N ASN A 64 -10.55 9.39 -0.97
CA ASN A 64 -11.41 10.02 0.02
C ASN A 64 -12.61 9.12 0.32
N ILE A 65 -12.82 8.80 1.60
CA ILE A 65 -14.00 8.09 2.07
C ILE A 65 -14.77 9.02 3.01
N GLN A 66 -15.87 9.60 2.52
CA GLN A 66 -16.76 10.48 3.29
C GLN A 66 -16.07 11.67 3.99
N GLY A 67 -15.11 12.29 3.33
CA GLY A 67 -14.33 13.41 3.88
C GLY A 67 -13.07 12.97 4.63
N VAL A 68 -12.90 11.66 4.88
CA VAL A 68 -11.65 11.09 5.40
C VAL A 68 -10.67 10.92 4.24
N LYS A 69 -9.70 11.82 4.19
CA LYS A 69 -8.60 11.80 3.23
C LYS A 69 -7.45 10.99 3.81
N THR A 70 -7.15 9.85 3.20
CA THR A 70 -5.99 9.02 3.53
C THR A 70 -5.05 8.98 2.33
N ARG A 71 -3.78 8.59 2.53
CA ARG A 71 -2.77 8.51 1.46
C ARG A 71 -2.32 9.86 0.90
N GLN A 72 -2.60 10.95 1.60
CA GLN A 72 -2.22 12.32 1.24
C GLN A 72 -1.10 12.85 2.15
N GLU A 73 -0.19 11.99 2.58
CA GLU A 73 0.96 12.42 3.37
C GLU A 73 1.83 13.40 2.57
N PRO A 74 2.57 14.32 3.22
CA PRO A 74 3.34 15.37 2.51
C PRO A 74 4.47 14.84 1.61
N TYR A 75 4.75 13.54 1.64
CA TYR A 75 5.79 12.89 0.88
C TYR A 75 5.25 11.63 0.23
N ALA A 76 5.65 11.40 -1.03
CA ALA A 76 5.39 10.15 -1.71
C ALA A 76 5.94 8.98 -0.89
N ASN A 77 5.10 7.96 -0.69
CA ASN A 77 5.42 6.81 0.12
C ASN A 77 4.90 5.50 -0.49
N VAL A 78 5.53 4.40 -0.06
CA VAL A 78 5.10 3.04 -0.39
C VAL A 78 5.08 2.22 0.89
N THR A 79 3.95 1.56 1.11
CA THR A 79 3.71 0.63 2.19
C THR A 79 3.72 -0.79 1.63
N ILE A 80 4.52 -1.67 2.21
CA ILE A 80 4.57 -3.10 1.86
C ILE A 80 4.16 -3.93 3.08
N GLN A 81 3.24 -4.88 2.88
CA GLN A 81 2.72 -5.73 3.97
C GLN A 81 2.18 -7.07 3.46
N SER A 82 1.90 -7.99 4.38
CA SER A 82 1.36 -9.33 4.07
C SER A 82 -0.10 -9.25 3.60
N ILE A 83 -0.38 -9.96 2.50
CA ILE A 83 -1.74 -10.11 1.96
C ILE A 83 -2.63 -10.86 2.95
N GLU A 84 -2.11 -11.89 3.63
CA GLU A 84 -2.88 -12.67 4.60
C GLU A 84 -3.35 -11.83 5.78
N LYS A 85 -2.48 -10.97 6.31
CA LYS A 85 -2.83 -10.05 7.41
C LYS A 85 -3.91 -9.06 6.98
N LEU A 86 -3.80 -8.51 5.78
CA LEU A 86 -4.83 -7.64 5.21
C LEU A 86 -6.15 -8.38 5.04
N LYS A 87 -6.12 -9.60 4.50
CA LYS A 87 -7.32 -10.41 4.34
C LYS A 87 -7.99 -10.70 5.68
N GLN A 88 -7.23 -11.10 6.69
CA GLN A 88 -7.77 -11.34 8.04
C GLN A 88 -8.44 -10.09 8.61
N ALA A 89 -7.80 -8.91 8.48
CA ALA A 89 -8.41 -7.65 8.92
C ALA A 89 -9.66 -7.31 8.10
N SER A 90 -9.62 -7.52 6.78
CA SER A 90 -10.75 -7.29 5.87
C SER A 90 -11.95 -8.17 6.22
N ASP A 91 -11.73 -9.46 6.47
CA ASP A 91 -12.77 -10.43 6.86
C ASP A 91 -13.42 -10.03 8.20
N LEU A 92 -12.63 -9.52 9.15
CA LEU A 92 -13.15 -9.00 10.42
C LEU A 92 -14.01 -7.75 10.21
N LEU A 93 -13.54 -6.80 9.41
CA LEU A 93 -14.25 -5.55 9.12
C LEU A 93 -15.51 -5.76 8.29
N ALA A 94 -15.55 -6.79 7.44
CA ALA A 94 -16.71 -7.14 6.62
C ALA A 94 -17.96 -7.49 7.45
N ASN A 95 -17.78 -7.93 8.70
CA ASN A 95 -18.87 -8.20 9.64
C ASN A 95 -19.33 -6.95 10.42
N THR A 96 -18.83 -5.77 10.04
CA THR A 96 -19.17 -4.48 10.66
C THR A 96 -19.75 -3.53 9.62
N ARG A 97 -20.05 -2.28 10.02
CA ARG A 97 -20.47 -1.21 9.12
C ARG A 97 -19.31 -0.51 8.40
N TYR A 98 -18.07 -0.97 8.57
CA TYR A 98 -16.87 -0.29 8.06
C TYR A 98 -16.92 0.00 6.55
N TYR A 99 -17.40 -0.96 5.76
CA TYR A 99 -17.47 -0.83 4.29
C TYR A 99 -18.80 -0.29 3.76
N GLU A 100 -19.73 0.13 4.62
CA GLU A 100 -21.10 0.49 4.21
C GLU A 100 -21.15 1.64 3.18
N ASN A 101 -20.15 2.51 3.22
CA ASN A 101 -20.05 3.71 2.38
C ASN A 101 -18.93 3.64 1.34
N TRP A 102 -18.35 2.46 1.12
CA TRP A 102 -17.23 2.27 0.19
C TRP A 102 -17.75 1.95 -1.20
N THR A 103 -17.23 2.65 -2.20
CA THR A 103 -17.52 2.33 -3.60
C THR A 103 -16.70 1.12 -4.06
N PRO A 104 -17.14 0.39 -5.10
CA PRO A 104 -16.32 -0.67 -5.70
C PRO A 104 -14.91 -0.21 -6.09
N ASP A 105 -14.79 0.99 -6.67
CA ASP A 105 -13.50 1.63 -7.01
C ASP A 105 -12.63 1.83 -5.77
N SER A 106 -13.20 2.32 -4.67
CA SER A 106 -12.44 2.51 -3.43
C SER A 106 -11.95 1.19 -2.83
N LEU A 107 -12.74 0.12 -2.96
CA LEU A 107 -12.37 -1.23 -2.50
C LEU A 107 -11.22 -1.81 -3.34
N GLU A 108 -11.26 -1.61 -4.65
CA GLU A 108 -10.18 -2.02 -5.57
C GLU A 108 -8.88 -1.28 -5.23
N ARG A 109 -8.95 0.04 -5.03
CA ARG A 109 -7.78 0.89 -4.70
C ARG A 109 -7.13 0.58 -3.35
N VAL A 110 -7.84 -0.06 -2.41
CA VAL A 110 -7.24 -0.54 -1.14
C VAL A 110 -6.81 -1.99 -1.18
N GLY A 111 -6.86 -2.63 -2.35
CA GLY A 111 -6.49 -4.02 -2.51
C GLY A 111 -7.31 -4.92 -1.61
N HIS A 112 -8.62 -4.66 -1.47
CA HIS A 112 -9.51 -5.49 -0.67
C HIS A 112 -9.38 -6.94 -1.16
N PRO A 113 -8.71 -7.84 -0.41
CA PRO A 113 -8.48 -9.19 -0.87
C PRO A 113 -9.82 -9.91 -0.75
N ARG A 114 -10.45 -10.26 -1.87
CA ARG A 114 -11.56 -11.21 -1.90
C ARG A 114 -11.05 -12.52 -2.46
#